data_AF-A0A1R3HZ24-F1
#
_entry.id   AF-A0A1R3HZ24-F1
#
_cell.length_a   1.000
_cell.length_b   1.000
_cell.length_c   1.000
_cell.angle_alpha   90.00
_cell.angle_beta   90.00
_cell.angle_gamma   90.00
#
_symmetry.space_group_name_H-M   'P 1'
#
loop_
_entity.id
_entity.type
_entity.pdbx_description
1 polymer ?
#
loop_
_entity_poly.entity_id
_entity_poly.type
_entity_poly.pdbx_seq_one_letter_code
_entity_poly.pdbx_strand_id
1 'polypeptide(L)'
;MISNSILSNHTDSLSLNDAELDRFAEVGNRLADAAGDVIRQYFRKKFDILDKEDLSPVTIADQAAEESMVSIIFENFPSHA
;
A
#
# COMPACT_ATOMS: atom_id res chain seq x y z
N MET A 1 37.11 14.08 35.50
CA MET A 1 35.99 13.17 35.80
C MET A 1 35.37 12.81 34.47
N ILE A 2 35.73 11.64 33.93
CA ILE A 2 35.30 11.17 32.61
C ILE A 2 33.91 10.56 32.81
N SER A 3 32.88 11.23 32.30
CA SER A 3 31.50 10.71 32.32
C SER A 3 31.35 9.63 31.26
N ASN A 4 31.57 8.38 31.65
CA ASN A 4 31.08 7.22 30.91
C ASN A 4 29.58 7.08 31.20
N SER A 5 28.74 7.57 30.29
CA SER A 5 27.36 7.08 30.19
C SER A 5 27.33 6.01 29.11
N ILE A 6 27.57 4.76 29.54
CA ILE A 6 27.26 3.56 28.76
C ILE A 6 25.77 3.30 29.03
N LEU A 7 24.91 4.06 28.37
CA LEU A 7 23.53 3.64 28.16
C LEU A 7 23.51 2.96 26.80
N SER A 8 23.54 1.65 26.86
CA SER A 8 23.26 0.73 25.76
C SER A 8 21.94 1.12 25.11
N ASN A 9 22.00 1.90 24.02
CA ASN A 9 20.86 2.09 23.14
C ASN A 9 20.72 0.83 22.27
N HIS A 10 20.18 -0.23 22.86
CA HIS A 10 19.49 -1.25 22.09
C HIS A 10 18.15 -0.69 21.58
N THR A 11 18.20 0.23 20.61
CA THR A 11 17.04 0.67 19.82
C THR A 11 17.51 1.21 18.46
N ASP A 12 18.34 0.45 17.74
CA ASP A 12 18.69 0.72 16.34
C ASP A 12 17.64 0.14 15.37
N SER A 13 16.35 0.34 15.65
CA SER A 13 15.27 -0.15 14.79
C SER A 13 14.30 0.97 14.40
N LEU A 14 14.54 1.54 13.21
CA LEU A 14 13.59 2.31 12.38
C LEU A 14 13.32 3.77 12.78
N SER A 15 14.36 4.61 12.88
CA SER A 15 14.16 6.06 12.72
C SER A 15 14.05 6.39 11.24
N LEU A 16 12.85 6.30 10.66
CA LEU A 16 12.58 6.86 9.34
C LEU A 16 12.76 8.38 9.41
N ASN A 17 13.49 8.97 8.46
CA ASN A 17 13.61 10.42 8.38
C ASN A 17 12.41 11.03 7.64
N ASP A 18 12.18 12.34 7.81
CA ASP A 18 11.03 13.04 7.23
C ASP A 18 10.94 12.87 5.70
N ALA A 19 12.06 12.82 5.00
CA ALA A 19 12.07 12.64 3.54
C ALA A 19 11.64 11.21 3.12
N GLU A 20 11.92 10.20 3.94
CA GLU A 20 11.42 8.83 3.71
C GLU A 20 9.91 8.76 3.96
N LEU A 21 9.42 9.44 5.00
CA LEU A 21 7.99 9.53 5.28
C LEU A 21 7.24 10.27 4.15
N ASP A 22 7.79 11.38 3.66
CA ASP A 22 7.24 12.13 2.53
C ASP A 22 7.19 11.26 1.27
N ARG A 23 8.24 10.48 1.00
CA ARG A 23 8.26 9.53 -0.12
C ARG A 23 7.22 8.44 0.04
N PHE A 24 7.03 7.87 1.23
CA PHE A 24 5.97 6.89 1.47
C PHE A 24 4.59 7.50 1.27
N ALA A 25 4.36 8.73 1.74
CA ALA A 25 3.10 9.42 1.55
C ALA A 25 2.81 9.71 0.05
N GLU A 26 3.83 10.12 -0.72
CA GLU A 26 3.70 10.34 -2.16
C GLU A 26 3.29 9.06 -2.89
N VAL A 27 3.97 7.95 -2.63
CA VAL A 27 3.61 6.66 -3.23
C VAL A 27 2.25 6.19 -2.72
N GLY A 28 1.94 6.39 -1.44
CA GLY A 28 0.63 6.15 -0.82
C GLY A 28 -0.52 6.84 -1.54
N ASN A 29 -0.35 8.10 -1.91
CA ASN A 29 -1.34 8.85 -2.67
C ASN A 29 -1.53 8.25 -4.07
N ARG A 30 -0.44 7.90 -4.76
CA ARG A 30 -0.52 7.24 -6.09
C ARG A 30 -1.24 5.89 -6.03
N LEU A 31 -1.03 5.12 -4.96
CA LEU A 31 -1.72 3.86 -4.70
C LEU A 31 -3.23 4.08 -4.56
N ALA A 32 -3.62 5.06 -3.75
CA ALA A 32 -5.02 5.41 -3.53
C ALA A 32 -5.73 5.88 -4.80
N ASP A 33 -5.06 6.69 -5.62
CA ASP A 33 -5.58 7.15 -6.91
C ASP A 33 -5.80 5.97 -7.87
N ALA A 34 -4.80 5.10 -8.02
CA ALA A 34 -4.88 3.93 -8.91
C ALA A 34 -5.97 2.94 -8.48
N ALA A 35 -6.05 2.61 -7.19
CA ALA A 35 -7.13 1.78 -6.65
C ALA A 35 -8.50 2.44 -6.86
N GLY A 36 -8.59 3.76 -6.65
CA GLY A 36 -9.80 4.55 -6.88
C GLY A 36 -10.29 4.47 -8.32
N ASP A 37 -9.40 4.59 -9.30
CA ASP A 37 -9.71 4.50 -10.72
C ASP A 37 -10.24 3.11 -11.12
N VAL A 38 -9.70 2.04 -10.53
CA VAL A 38 -10.19 0.68 -10.73
C VAL A 38 -11.57 0.49 -10.09
N ILE A 39 -11.69 0.74 -8.79
CA ILE A 39 -12.92 0.49 -8.01
C ILE A 39 -14.11 1.29 -8.58
N ARG A 40 -13.88 2.54 -9.02
CA ARG A 40 -14.94 3.38 -9.63
C ARG A 40 -15.54 2.75 -10.88
N GLN A 41 -14.80 1.90 -11.60
CA GLN A 41 -15.33 1.19 -12.76
C GLN A 41 -16.35 0.12 -12.37
N TYR A 42 -16.34 -0.38 -11.14
CA TYR A 42 -17.29 -1.40 -10.66
C TYR A 42 -18.41 -0.78 -9.82
N PHE A 43 -18.18 0.42 -9.26
CA PHE A 43 -19.16 1.09 -8.42
C PHE A 43 -20.50 1.33 -9.13
N ARG A 44 -21.59 0.82 -8.53
CA ARG A 44 -22.98 0.97 -8.98
C ARG A 44 -23.25 0.53 -10.43
N LYS A 45 -22.38 -0.26 -11.04
CA LYS A 45 -22.71 -0.93 -12.30
C LYS A 45 -23.78 -2.00 -12.04
N LYS A 46 -24.76 -2.08 -12.95
CA LYS A 46 -25.69 -3.20 -12.97
C LYS A 46 -24.93 -4.42 -13.47
N PHE A 47 -24.52 -5.25 -12.52
CA PHE A 47 -24.10 -6.61 -12.84
C PHE A 47 -25.34 -7.48 -12.80
N ASP A 48 -25.61 -8.22 -13.88
CA ASP A 48 -26.41 -9.43 -13.77
C ASP A 48 -25.57 -10.36 -12.90
N ILE A 49 -25.92 -10.44 -11.61
CA ILE A 49 -25.25 -11.29 -10.64
C ILE A 49 -25.45 -12.73 -11.11
N LEU A 50 -24.57 -13.18 -11.99
CA LEU A 50 -24.45 -14.57 -12.38
C LEU A 50 -23.86 -15.28 -11.17
N ASP A 51 -24.77 -15.88 -10.43
CA ASP A 51 -24.58 -16.71 -9.25
C ASP A 51 -23.41 -17.68 -9.46
N LYS A 52 -22.19 -17.29 -9.06
CA LYS A 52 -20.99 -18.12 -9.12
C LYS A 52 -20.04 -17.80 -7.98
N GLU A 53 -19.54 -18.88 -7.40
CA GLU A 53 -19.08 -19.03 -6.01
C GLU A 53 -17.92 -18.14 -5.55
N ASP A 54 -17.21 -17.40 -6.42
CA ASP A 54 -16.14 -16.47 -5.99
C ASP A 54 -15.91 -15.26 -6.94
N LEU A 55 -16.76 -15.07 -7.96
CA LEU A 55 -16.56 -14.03 -8.99
C LEU A 55 -17.51 -12.84 -8.81
N SER A 56 -17.75 -12.47 -7.56
CA SER A 56 -18.57 -11.29 -7.29
C SER A 56 -17.91 -10.04 -7.90
N PRO A 57 -18.69 -9.07 -8.38
CA PRO A 57 -18.14 -7.82 -8.90
C PRO A 57 -17.26 -7.07 -7.89
N VAL A 58 -17.50 -7.29 -6.59
CA VAL A 58 -16.69 -6.73 -5.50
C VAL A 58 -15.34 -7.43 -5.42
N THR A 59 -15.31 -8.76 -5.44
CA THR A 59 -14.06 -9.55 -5.44
C THR A 59 -13.15 -9.18 -6.62
N ILE A 60 -13.73 -9.02 -7.81
CA ILE A 60 -12.98 -8.64 -9.01
C ILE A 60 -12.42 -7.22 -8.88
N ALA A 61 -13.20 -6.28 -8.33
CA ALA A 61 -12.76 -4.91 -8.11
C ALA A 61 -11.60 -4.86 -7.10
N ASP A 62 -11.71 -5.59 -6.00
CA ASP A 62 -10.70 -5.63 -4.95
C ASP A 62 -9.39 -6.27 -5.45
N GLN A 63 -9.47 -7.40 -6.16
CA GLN A 63 -8.31 -8.05 -6.77
C GLN A 63 -7.60 -7.13 -7.78
N ALA A 64 -8.36 -6.50 -8.67
CA ALA A 64 -7.79 -5.58 -9.65
C ALA A 64 -7.15 -4.33 -9.00
N ALA A 65 -7.75 -3.81 -7.92
CA ALA A 65 -7.18 -2.70 -7.18
C ALA A 65 -5.88 -3.11 -6.47
N GLU A 66 -5.84 -4.29 -5.85
CA GLU A 66 -4.64 -4.84 -5.22
C GLU A 66 -3.51 -5.02 -6.24
N GLU A 67 -3.76 -5.66 -7.37
CA GLU A 67 -2.76 -5.86 -8.43
C GLU A 67 -2.16 -4.53 -8.93
N SER A 68 -3.01 -3.51 -9.10
CA SER A 68 -2.56 -2.17 -9.49
C SER A 68 -1.69 -1.53 -8.41
N MET A 69 -2.06 -1.68 -7.14
CA MET A 69 -1.28 -1.13 -6.03
C MET A 69 0.06 -1.84 -5.86
N VAL A 70 0.06 -3.18 -5.93
CA VAL A 70 1.26 -4.00 -5.81
C VAL A 70 2.27 -3.67 -6.91
N SER A 71 1.81 -3.45 -8.15
CA SER A 71 2.68 -3.02 -9.25
C SER A 71 3.41 -1.71 -8.94
N ILE A 72 2.69 -0.71 -8.40
CA ILE A 72 3.28 0.58 -7.99
C ILE A 72 4.25 0.39 -6.82
N ILE A 73 3.92 -0.46 -5.84
CA ILE A 73 4.83 -0.77 -4.73
C ILE A 73 6.13 -1.37 -5.26
N PHE A 74 6.08 -2.34 -6.16
CA PHE A 74 7.28 -2.97 -6.73
C PHE A 74 8.16 -2.00 -7.51
N GLU A 75 7.56 -1.07 -8.25
CA GLU A 75 8.31 -0.03 -8.98
C GLU A 75 9.05 0.93 -8.05
N ASN A 76 8.45 1.28 -6.90
CA ASN A 76 8.97 2.32 -6.03
C ASN A 76 9.75 1.77 -4.83
N PHE A 77 9.44 0.56 -4.38
CA PHE A 77 10.03 -0.14 -3.22
C PHE A 77 10.29 -1.63 -3.53
N PRO A 78 11.31 -1.96 -4.34
CA PRO A 78 11.56 -3.34 -4.78
C PRO A 78 11.83 -4.35 -3.66
N SER A 79 12.15 -3.90 -2.45
CA SER A 79 12.42 -4.73 -1.27
C SER A 79 11.21 -4.94 -0.36
N HIS A 80 10.03 -4.41 -0.69
CA HIS A 80 8.80 -4.52 0.12
C HIS A 80 7.88 -5.66 -0.34
N ALA A 81 8.49 -6.72 -0.84
CA ALA A 81 7.86 -7.93 -1.36
C ALA A 81 7.87 -9.07 -0.35
#